data_AF-A0AAX2H904-F1
#
_entry.id   AF-A0AAX2H904-F1
#
_cell.length_a   1.000
_cell.length_b   1.000
_cell.length_c   1.000
_cell.angle_alpha   90.00
_cell.angle_beta   90.00
_cell.angle_gamma   90.00
#
_symmetry.space_group_name_H-M   'P 1'
#
loop_
_entity.id
_entity.type
_entity.pdbx_description
1 polymer ?
#
loop_
_entity_poly.entity_id
_entity_poly.type
_entity_poly.pdbx_seq_one_letter_code
_entity_poly.pdbx_strand_id
1 'polypeptide(L)' 'MLNGVLWVLCSGAAWRDMPERFGPWSTVYQRLRDWRNRGAFDQML' A
#
# COMPACT_ATOMS: atom_id res chain seq x y z
N MET A 1 2.24 -2.54 8.51
CA MET A 1 1.40 -2.52 7.28
C MET A 1 1.37 -1.17 6.59
N LEU A 2 0.96 -0.06 7.24
CA LEU A 2 1.05 1.29 6.61
C LEU A 2 2.49 1.65 6.21
N ASN A 3 3.48 1.26 7.03
CA ASN A 3 4.89 1.45 6.74
C ASN A 3 5.32 0.80 5.41
N GLY A 4 4.67 -0.29 4.97
CA GLY A 4 4.94 -0.91 3.68
C GLY A 4 4.42 -0.07 2.51
N VAL A 5 3.20 0.48 2.65
CA VAL A 5 2.64 1.42 1.66
C VAL A 5 3.52 2.66 1.56
N LEU A 6 3.88 3.26 2.70
CA LEU A 6 4.73 4.45 2.75
C LEU A 6 6.12 4.18 2.19
N TRP A 7 6.71 3.01 2.48
CA TRP A 7 7.99 2.64 1.92
C TRP A 7 7.93 2.55 0.39
N VAL A 8 6.91 1.91 -0.18
CA VAL A 8 6.76 1.84 -1.64
C VAL A 8 6.51 3.22 -2.25
N LEU A 9 5.69 4.06 -1.61
CA LEU A 9 5.41 5.42 -2.08
C LEU A 9 6.65 6.33 -1.99
N CYS A 10 7.47 6.22 -0.94
CA CYS A 10 8.68 7.03 -0.77
C CYS A 10 9.87 6.49 -1.56
N SER A 11 10.01 5.17 -1.68
CA SER A 11 11.14 4.51 -2.34
C SER A 11 10.92 4.38 -3.85
N GLY A 12 9.67 4.36 -4.32
CA GLY A 12 9.32 4.15 -5.74
C GLY A 12 9.64 2.75 -6.27
N ALA A 13 10.16 1.87 -5.41
CA ALA A 13 10.53 0.50 -5.73
C ALA A 13 9.30 -0.39 -5.96
N ALA A 14 9.49 -1.49 -6.69
CA ALA A 14 8.41 -2.44 -6.93
C ALA A 14 7.96 -3.08 -5.61
N TRP A 15 6.66 -3.39 -5.51
CA TRP A 15 6.07 -4.08 -4.35
C TRP A 15 6.79 -5.38 -3.99
N ARG A 16 7.39 -6.06 -4.97
CA ARG A 16 8.12 -7.32 -4.80
C ARG A 16 9.45 -7.16 -4.08
N ASP A 17 10.05 -5.97 -4.16
CA ASP A 17 11.30 -5.64 -3.46
C ASP A 17 11.04 -5.14 -2.03
N MET A 18 9.77 -5.12 -1.61
CA MET A 18 9.39 -4.64 -0.28
C MET A 18 10.00 -5.57 0.79
N PRO A 19 10.75 -5.01 1.75
CA PRO A 19 11.33 -5.79 2.84
C PRO A 19 10.27 -6.52 3.68
N GLU A 20 10.48 -7.80 3.99
CA GLU A 20 9.56 -8.63 4.78
C GLU A 20 9.26 -8.07 6.18
N ARG A 21 10.14 -7.22 6.73
CA ARG A 21 9.90 -6.51 8.00
C ARG A 21 8.61 -5.67 8.00
N PHE A 22 8.11 -5.28 6.83
CA PHE A 22 6.86 -4.53 6.70
C PHE A 22 5.62 -5.44 6.55
N GLY A 23 5.83 -6.75 6.48
CA GLY A 23 4.84 -7.78 6.22
C GLY A 23 4.78 -8.19 4.75
N PRO A 24 3.90 -9.14 4.39
CA PRO A 24 3.73 -9.58 3.02
C PRO A 24 3.25 -8.42 2.14
N TRP A 25 3.94 -8.18 1.02
CA TRP A 25 3.58 -7.14 0.06
C TRP A 25 2.15 -7.32 -0.49
N SER A 26 1.66 -8.56 -0.58
CA SER A 26 0.30 -8.89 -1.04
C SER A 26 -0.77 -8.32 -0.12
N THR A 27 -0.57 -8.38 1.20
CA THR A 27 -1.49 -7.80 2.20
C THR A 27 -1.49 -6.27 2.12
N VAL A 28 -0.30 -5.68 1.96
CA VAL A 28 -0.15 -4.22 1.84
C VAL A 28 -0.82 -3.70 0.56
N TYR A 29 -0.62 -4.41 -0.56
CA TYR A 29 -1.27 -4.12 -1.83
C TYR A 29 -2.79 -4.28 -1.78
N GLN A 30 -3.30 -5.38 -1.21
CA GLN A 30 -4.74 -5.59 -1.04
C GLN A 30 -5.38 -4.46 -0.23
N ARG A 31 -4.73 -4.02 0.84
CA ARG A 31 -5.24 -2.92 1.68
C ARG A 31 -5.24 -1.57 0.97
N LEU A 32 -4.22 -1.29 0.17
CA LEU A 32 -4.19 -0.10 -0.68
C LEU A 32 -5.32 -0.15 -1.73
N ARG A 33 -5.55 -1.33 -2.32
CA ARG A 33 -6.66 -1.57 -3.25
C ARG A 33 -8.02 -1.37 -2.57
N ASP A 34 -8.18 -1.87 -1.35
CA ASP A 34 -9.40 -1.70 -0.56
C ASP A 34 -9.64 -0.23 -0.22
N TRP A 35 -8.61 0.54 0.09
CA TRP A 35 -8.74 1.99 0.29
C TRP A 35 -9.19 2.71 -0.98
N ARG A 36 -8.65 2.32 -2.13
CA ARG A 36 -9.07 2.85 -3.43
C ARG A 36 -10.51 2.48 -3.75
N ASN A 37 -10.90 1.23 -3.49
CA ASN A 37 -12.25 0.72 -3.75
C ASN A 37 -13.29 1.24 -2.75
N ARG A 38 -12.92 1.51 -1.49
CA ARG A 38 -13.80 2.10 -0.48
C ARG A 38 -14.10 3.57 -0.74
N GLY A 39 -13.57 4.15 -1.82
CA GLY A 39 -13.82 5.55 -2.15
C GLY A 39 -13.29 6.49 -1.07
N ALA A 40 -12.18 6.15 -0.39
CA ALA A 40 -11.54 7.08 0.55
C ALA A 40 -11.14 8.41 -0.14
N PHE A 41 -11.01 8.40 -1.47
CA PHE A 41 -10.87 9.59 -2.32
C PHE A 41 -12.18 10.03 -3.00
N ASP A 42 -13.20 9.19 -3.01
CA ASP A 42 -14.51 9.44 -3.63
C ASP A 42 -15.42 10.28 -2.73
N GLN A 43 -15.23 10.23 -1.41
CA GLN A 43 -15.89 11.13 -0.44
C GLN A 43 -15.32 12.57 -0.43
N MET A 44 -14.32 12.88 -1.26
CA MET A 44 -13.72 14.22 -1.38
C MET A 44 -14.09 14.95 -2.69
N LEU A 45 -15.00 14.41 -3.51
CA LEU A 45 -15.53 15.08 -4.70
C LEU A 45 -16.90 15.71 -4.45
#